data_AF-A0A0H3KTZ6-F1
#
_entry.id   AF-A0A0H3KTZ6-F1
#
_cell.length_a   1.000
_cell.length_b   1.000
_cell.length_c   1.000
_cell.angle_alpha   90.00
_cell.angle_beta   90.00
_cell.angle_gamma   90.00
#
_symmetry.space_group_name_H-M   'P 1'
#
loop_
_entity.id
_entity.type
_entity.pdbx_description
1 polymer ?
#
loop_
_entity_poly.entity_id
_entity_poly.type
_entity_poly.pdbx_seq_one_letter_code
_entity_poly.pdbx_strand_id
1 'polypeptide(L)'
;MAARDGRASPMRRVAVYAVAGCAAVTAVVLWRGASPPRDIEVAHAGSQAGERGAIALPSPAAPPAGASVPAPLAGSSAPRLPLDPGGHLAKSRAVRDFFDYCLTAQSELDAAALDALVAREIAAQLDGTVAQAEALDVWHRYRAYRDALAKLPDAGAVTDKSDLGALQLALDRRASIAYRTLGDWSEPFFGAEQWRQRYDLARLRIMQDRTLTDAQKAERLAALDQQMPVDERAAQQRANAQQAAIDRIAQWQKSGAAPDATRAALAQTLGADVAARVAQLQQDDAAWQSRYADYAAQRAQIEAAGLSPQDRDAQIAALRQRVFTKPGEAVRAASLDRGAAATATATTGTAQ
;
A
#
# COMPACT_ATOMS: atom_id res chain seq x y z
N MET A 1 -35.19 22.74 -61.70
CA MET A 1 -33.77 23.08 -61.92
C MET A 1 -33.08 23.10 -60.56
N ALA A 2 -32.03 22.29 -60.42
CA ALA A 2 -31.10 22.18 -59.27
C ALA A 2 -31.60 21.57 -57.93
N ALA A 3 -30.96 20.46 -57.58
CA ALA A 3 -31.05 19.69 -56.35
C ALA A 3 -30.27 20.34 -55.18
N ARG A 4 -30.56 19.91 -53.95
CA ARG A 4 -29.56 19.80 -52.88
C ARG A 4 -29.99 18.81 -51.80
N ASP A 5 -29.33 17.65 -51.82
CA ASP A 5 -29.25 16.68 -50.74
C ASP A 5 -28.63 17.31 -49.49
N GLY A 6 -29.33 17.23 -48.36
CA GLY A 6 -28.81 17.54 -47.03
C GLY A 6 -28.57 16.24 -46.26
N ARG A 7 -27.43 15.59 -46.51
CA ARG A 7 -26.97 14.40 -45.78
C ARG A 7 -26.54 14.83 -44.38
N ALA A 8 -27.28 14.38 -43.36
CA ALA A 8 -26.97 14.64 -41.95
C ALA A 8 -25.64 13.95 -41.55
N SER A 9 -24.75 14.71 -40.92
CA SER A 9 -23.43 14.30 -40.45
C SER A 9 -23.51 13.59 -39.08
N PRO A 10 -23.00 12.36 -38.93
CA PRO A 10 -22.88 11.69 -37.64
C PRO A 10 -21.56 12.09 -36.96
N MET A 11 -21.49 13.31 -36.44
CA MET A 11 -20.38 13.75 -35.57
C MET A 11 -20.94 14.35 -34.29
N ARG A 12 -21.40 13.48 -33.37
CA ARG A 12 -21.62 13.87 -31.97
C ARG A 12 -21.76 12.70 -31.00
N ARG A 13 -20.91 11.67 -31.09
CA ARG A 13 -20.78 10.62 -30.04
C ARG A 13 -19.38 10.02 -29.95
N VAL A 14 -18.32 10.84 -29.88
CA VAL A 14 -17.01 10.40 -29.38
C VAL A 14 -16.34 11.58 -28.68
N ALA A 15 -16.70 11.83 -27.43
CA ALA A 15 -16.04 12.83 -26.59
C ALA A 15 -16.21 12.50 -25.10
N VAL A 16 -15.90 11.25 -24.71
CA VAL A 16 -15.65 10.88 -23.30
C VAL A 16 -14.65 9.71 -23.25
N TYR A 17 -13.40 9.92 -23.70
CA TYR A 17 -12.26 9.05 -23.33
C TYR A 17 -10.96 9.88 -23.34
N ALA A 18 -10.98 11.03 -22.68
CA ALA A 18 -9.79 11.86 -22.54
C ALA A 18 -9.75 12.58 -21.18
N VAL A 19 -10.00 11.87 -20.07
CA VAL A 19 -9.44 12.17 -18.73
C VAL A 19 -9.50 10.87 -17.91
N ALA A 20 -8.50 10.00 -18.08
CA ALA A 20 -8.14 8.95 -17.11
C ALA A 20 -6.70 8.48 -17.39
N GLY A 21 -5.81 9.42 -17.73
CA GLY A 21 -4.37 9.22 -17.65
C GLY A 21 -3.89 9.92 -16.39
N CYS A 22 -3.09 9.21 -15.58
CA CYS A 22 -2.56 9.63 -14.26
C CYS A 22 -3.39 9.26 -13.01
N ALA A 23 -3.62 7.97 -12.81
CA ALA A 23 -3.61 7.26 -11.50
C ALA A 23 -3.81 5.77 -11.83
N ALA A 24 -2.98 4.78 -11.50
CA ALA A 24 -1.98 4.66 -10.46
C ALA A 24 -0.80 3.81 -10.99
N VAL A 25 0.41 4.37 -10.92
CA VAL A 25 1.65 3.58 -10.92
C VAL A 25 2.00 3.38 -9.44
N THR A 26 1.35 2.43 -8.78
CA THR A 26 1.73 1.97 -7.44
C THR A 26 1.35 0.50 -7.28
N ALA A 27 2.05 -0.37 -7.99
CA ALA A 27 2.14 -1.79 -7.66
C ALA A 27 3.45 -2.41 -8.21
N VAL A 28 4.59 -1.75 -7.96
CA VAL A 28 5.93 -2.35 -8.14
C VAL A 28 6.74 -2.17 -6.85
N VAL A 29 6.14 -2.55 -5.71
CA VAL A 29 6.86 -2.57 -4.41
C VAL A 29 7.08 -3.98 -3.88
N LEU A 30 6.46 -5.03 -4.42
CA LEU A 30 6.69 -6.41 -3.95
C LEU A 30 7.75 -7.17 -4.75
N TRP A 31 8.84 -6.49 -5.15
CA TRP A 31 9.96 -7.12 -5.86
C TRP A 31 11.31 -6.96 -5.17
N ARG A 32 11.38 -6.48 -3.92
CA ARG A 32 12.63 -6.49 -3.15
C ARG A 32 12.42 -6.86 -1.68
N GLY A 33 12.93 -8.02 -1.32
CA GLY A 33 13.56 -8.23 -0.01
C GLY A 33 14.91 -7.52 0.01
N ALA A 34 14.88 -6.20 0.20
CA ALA A 34 16.07 -5.40 0.47
C ALA A 34 15.79 -4.58 1.74
N SER A 35 16.51 -4.92 2.81
CA SER A 35 16.52 -4.17 4.06
C SER A 35 16.85 -2.69 3.78
N PRO A 36 16.19 -1.73 4.45
CA PRO A 36 16.61 -0.34 4.35
C PRO A 36 18.04 -0.19 4.91
N PRO A 37 18.87 0.69 4.32
CA PRO A 37 20.16 1.04 4.90
C PRO A 37 19.96 1.70 6.26
N ARG A 38 20.86 1.37 7.19
CA ARG A 38 20.94 1.98 8.52
C ARG A 38 21.07 3.49 8.39
N ASP A 39 20.19 4.22 9.07
CA ASP A 39 20.37 5.63 9.31
C ASP A 39 21.60 5.86 10.20
N ILE A 40 22.35 6.88 9.84
CA ILE A 40 23.55 7.37 10.50
C ILE A 40 23.13 7.94 11.86
N GLU A 41 23.65 7.33 12.93
CA GLU A 41 23.58 7.88 14.28
C GLU A 41 24.36 9.19 14.34
N VAL A 42 23.65 10.30 14.55
CA VAL A 42 24.22 11.63 14.69
C VAL A 42 24.96 11.70 16.02
N ALA A 43 26.29 11.77 15.96
CA ALA A 43 27.14 12.09 17.09
C ALA A 43 26.76 13.47 17.67
N HIS A 44 26.21 13.49 18.89
CA HIS A 44 26.22 14.68 19.73
C HIS A 44 27.46 14.66 20.61
N ALA A 45 28.43 15.50 20.26
CA ALA A 45 29.48 15.91 21.16
C ALA A 45 28.88 16.81 22.25
N GLY A 46 28.95 16.35 23.50
CA GLY A 46 28.63 17.12 24.70
C GLY A 46 29.60 16.73 25.80
N SER A 47 30.66 17.51 25.94
CA SER A 47 31.68 17.39 26.99
C SER A 47 31.09 17.59 28.38
N GLN A 48 31.43 16.72 29.34
CA GLN A 48 31.91 17.15 30.66
C GLN A 48 32.55 15.99 31.44
N ALA A 49 33.79 16.21 31.84
CA ALA A 49 34.53 15.40 32.80
C ALA A 49 34.19 15.83 34.23
N GLY A 50 34.09 14.86 35.14
CA GLY A 50 33.95 15.09 36.57
C GLY A 50 33.87 13.78 37.35
N GLU A 51 34.97 13.41 37.98
CA GLU A 51 35.16 12.18 38.76
C GLU A 51 34.20 12.03 39.95
N ARG A 52 33.82 10.77 40.25
CA ARG A 52 33.91 10.09 41.57
C ARG A 52 32.72 9.17 41.84
N GLY A 53 33.03 7.98 42.37
CA GLY A 53 32.11 7.21 43.21
C GLY A 53 31.72 5.86 42.62
N ALA A 54 32.51 4.84 42.92
CA ALA A 54 32.13 3.45 42.75
C ALA A 54 30.91 3.10 43.61
N ILE A 55 29.82 2.67 42.98
CA ILE A 55 28.79 1.83 43.59
C ILE A 55 28.46 0.74 42.56
N ALA A 56 28.93 -0.47 42.82
CA ALA A 56 28.54 -1.66 42.09
C ALA A 56 27.06 -1.93 42.38
N LEU A 57 26.20 -1.65 41.40
CA LEU A 57 24.83 -2.13 41.39
C LEU A 57 24.83 -3.57 40.84
N PRO A 58 24.07 -4.51 41.43
CA PRO A 58 23.96 -5.85 40.88
C PRO A 58 23.35 -5.76 39.48
N SER A 59 24.04 -6.31 38.48
CA SER A 59 23.45 -6.58 37.16
C SER A 59 22.12 -7.28 37.37
N PRO A 60 21.00 -6.79 36.80
CA PRO A 60 19.83 -7.63 36.70
C PRO A 60 20.24 -8.84 35.85
N ALA A 61 20.16 -10.01 36.46
CA ALA A 61 20.33 -11.28 35.79
C ALA A 61 19.50 -11.23 34.50
N ALA A 62 20.17 -11.45 33.36
CA ALA A 62 19.48 -11.68 32.10
C ALA A 62 18.43 -12.78 32.35
N PRO A 63 17.16 -12.57 31.93
CA PRO A 63 16.19 -13.64 32.02
C PRO A 63 16.73 -14.86 31.26
N PRO A 64 16.41 -16.09 31.68
CA PRO A 64 16.81 -17.28 30.94
C PRO A 64 16.30 -17.13 29.50
N ALA A 65 17.12 -17.56 28.53
CA ALA A 65 16.77 -17.62 27.11
C ALA A 65 15.61 -18.61 26.88
N GLY A 66 14.40 -18.24 27.32
CA GLY A 66 13.16 -18.83 26.88
C GLY A 66 12.90 -18.27 25.50
N ALA A 67 12.89 -19.16 24.50
CA ALA A 67 12.65 -18.92 23.08
C ALA A 67 11.85 -17.63 22.80
N SER A 68 12.57 -16.51 22.68
CA SER A 68 11.97 -15.26 22.28
C SER A 68 11.60 -15.42 20.81
N VAL A 69 10.31 -15.34 20.51
CA VAL A 69 9.81 -15.27 19.13
C VAL A 69 10.62 -14.19 18.39
N PRO A 70 11.19 -14.48 17.20
CA PRO A 70 11.94 -13.50 16.43
C PRO A 70 11.17 -12.21 16.25
N ALA A 71 11.85 -11.06 16.20
CA ALA A 71 11.19 -9.76 16.18
C ALA A 71 10.17 -9.62 15.02
N PRO A 72 10.41 -10.16 13.80
CA PRO A 72 9.43 -10.13 12.70
C PRO A 72 8.11 -10.87 12.99
N LEU A 73 8.12 -11.82 13.93
CA LEU A 73 6.95 -12.62 14.29
C LEU A 73 6.29 -12.14 15.59
N ALA A 74 6.96 -11.30 16.37
CA ALA A 74 6.49 -10.83 17.66
C ALA A 74 5.13 -10.09 17.53
N GLY A 75 4.15 -10.49 18.33
CA GLY A 75 2.80 -9.92 18.31
C GLY A 75 1.90 -10.41 17.17
N SER A 76 2.33 -11.41 16.41
CA SER A 76 1.54 -12.06 15.36
C SER A 76 1.38 -13.56 15.63
N SER A 77 0.46 -14.21 14.91
CA SER A 77 0.26 -15.66 14.96
C SER A 77 0.39 -16.26 13.56
N ALA A 78 0.96 -17.46 13.46
CA ALA A 78 1.03 -18.18 12.21
C ALA A 78 -0.37 -18.38 11.59
N PRO A 79 -0.53 -18.18 10.27
CA PRO A 79 -1.80 -18.44 9.60
C PRO A 79 -2.12 -19.95 9.66
N ARG A 80 -3.40 -20.31 9.47
CA ARG A 80 -3.83 -21.71 9.59
C ARG A 80 -3.39 -22.53 8.38
N LEU A 81 -2.81 -23.71 8.64
CA LEU A 81 -2.58 -24.73 7.62
C LEU A 81 -3.94 -25.36 7.26
N PRO A 82 -4.41 -25.21 6.00
CA PRO A 82 -5.73 -25.68 5.60
C PRO A 82 -5.71 -27.20 5.40
N LEU A 83 -6.77 -27.86 5.87
CA LEU A 83 -6.99 -29.28 5.65
C LEU A 83 -8.14 -29.48 4.66
N ASP A 84 -8.04 -30.52 3.84
CA ASP A 84 -9.14 -30.97 2.99
C ASP A 84 -10.12 -31.84 3.80
N PRO A 85 -11.28 -32.23 3.23
CA PRO A 85 -12.25 -33.07 3.93
C PRO A 85 -11.72 -34.45 4.39
N GLY A 86 -10.61 -34.93 3.81
CA GLY A 86 -9.94 -36.18 4.19
C GLY A 86 -8.91 -36.02 5.30
N GLY A 87 -8.68 -34.80 5.79
CA GLY A 87 -7.66 -34.52 6.79
C GLY A 87 -6.24 -34.41 6.23
N HIS A 88 -6.09 -34.36 4.90
CA HIS A 88 -4.83 -34.09 4.22
C HIS A 88 -4.62 -32.58 4.07
N LEU A 89 -3.38 -32.17 3.82
CA LEU A 89 -3.06 -30.77 3.60
C LEU A 89 -3.69 -30.27 2.29
N ALA A 90 -4.61 -29.30 2.38
CA ALA A 90 -5.33 -28.81 1.22
C ALA A 90 -4.38 -28.09 0.23
N LYS A 91 -4.48 -28.46 -1.05
CA LYS A 91 -3.72 -27.86 -2.17
C LYS A 91 -4.16 -26.43 -2.45
N SER A 92 -3.69 -25.50 -1.63
CA SER A 92 -4.06 -24.09 -1.71
C SER A 92 -2.89 -23.17 -1.41
N ARG A 93 -3.05 -21.91 -1.80
CA ARG A 93 -2.08 -20.82 -1.56
C ARG A 93 -1.78 -20.60 -0.08
N ALA A 94 -2.74 -20.84 0.81
CA ALA A 94 -2.59 -20.61 2.24
C ALA A 94 -1.47 -21.44 2.88
N VAL A 95 -1.13 -22.61 2.32
CA VAL A 95 0.03 -23.40 2.74
C VAL A 95 1.34 -22.64 2.49
N ARG A 96 1.46 -21.97 1.33
CA ARG A 96 2.62 -21.10 1.06
C ARG A 96 2.64 -19.91 2.00
N ASP A 97 1.48 -19.30 2.29
CA ASP A 97 1.42 -18.13 3.17
C ASP A 97 1.89 -18.45 4.60
N PHE A 98 1.65 -19.66 5.08
CA PHE A 98 2.22 -20.16 6.34
C PHE A 98 3.75 -20.25 6.32
N PHE A 99 4.34 -20.78 5.24
CA PHE A 99 5.81 -20.82 5.12
C PHE A 99 6.40 -19.42 4.92
N ASP A 100 5.77 -18.60 4.08
CA ASP A 100 6.18 -17.22 3.82
C ASP A 100 6.12 -16.38 5.12
N TYR A 101 5.17 -16.65 6.02
CA TYR A 101 5.12 -16.09 7.38
C TYR A 101 6.38 -16.43 8.18
N CYS A 102 6.73 -17.71 8.31
CA CYS A 102 7.92 -18.13 9.05
C CYS A 102 9.21 -17.57 8.42
N LEU A 103 9.26 -17.49 7.10
CA LEU A 103 10.38 -16.94 6.34
C LEU A 103 10.60 -15.45 6.58
N THR A 104 9.63 -14.70 7.11
CA THR A 104 9.88 -13.30 7.51
C THR A 104 10.94 -13.17 8.61
N ALA A 105 11.15 -14.24 9.41
CA ALA A 105 12.19 -14.31 10.43
C ALA A 105 13.57 -14.74 9.91
N GLN A 106 13.72 -15.06 8.61
CA GLN A 106 14.95 -15.65 8.07
C GLN A 106 16.19 -14.75 8.20
N SER A 107 16.03 -13.44 8.42
CA SER A 107 17.14 -12.51 8.62
C SER A 107 17.74 -12.59 10.03
N GLU A 108 17.00 -13.13 11.00
CA GLU A 108 17.41 -13.25 12.40
C GLU A 108 17.73 -14.69 12.79
N LEU A 109 17.44 -15.66 11.91
CA LEU A 109 17.62 -17.08 12.15
C LEU A 109 18.60 -17.67 11.15
N ASP A 110 19.47 -18.55 11.62
CA ASP A 110 20.20 -19.43 10.71
C ASP A 110 19.25 -20.49 10.10
N ALA A 111 19.77 -21.25 9.14
CA ALA A 111 18.97 -22.24 8.41
C ALA A 111 18.37 -23.32 9.34
N ALA A 112 19.11 -23.75 10.37
CA ALA A 112 18.67 -24.81 11.28
C ALA A 112 17.61 -24.30 12.26
N ALA A 113 17.78 -23.08 12.77
CA ALA A 113 16.82 -22.43 13.65
C ALA A 113 15.52 -22.09 12.91
N LEU A 114 15.59 -21.72 11.62
CA LEU A 114 14.42 -21.54 10.77
C LEU A 114 13.68 -22.87 10.54
N ASP A 115 14.40 -23.96 10.27
CA ASP A 115 13.77 -25.28 10.11
C ASP A 115 13.11 -25.76 11.41
N ALA A 116 13.75 -25.53 12.56
CA ALA A 116 13.19 -25.84 13.87
C ALA A 116 11.95 -24.97 14.19
N LEU A 117 11.96 -23.69 13.81
CA LEU A 117 10.81 -22.80 13.90
C LEU A 117 9.64 -23.37 13.09
N VAL A 118 9.84 -23.64 11.79
CA VAL A 118 8.77 -24.14 10.91
C VAL A 118 8.20 -25.46 11.42
N ALA A 119 9.07 -26.41 11.82
CA ALA A 119 8.62 -27.70 12.35
C ALA A 119 7.78 -27.54 13.62
N ARG A 120 8.16 -26.62 14.53
CA ARG A 120 7.38 -26.30 15.73
C ARG A 120 6.03 -25.67 15.39
N GLU A 121 5.98 -24.71 14.48
CA GLU A 121 4.72 -24.06 14.07
C GLU A 121 3.77 -25.03 13.35
N ILE A 122 4.30 -25.98 12.58
CA ILE A 122 3.52 -27.07 11.98
C ILE A 122 2.95 -27.96 13.08
N ALA A 123 3.79 -28.43 14.01
CA ALA A 123 3.36 -29.30 15.11
C ALA A 123 2.29 -28.62 15.97
N ALA A 124 2.44 -27.33 16.27
CA ALA A 124 1.45 -26.56 17.03
C ALA A 124 0.04 -26.57 16.40
N GLN A 125 -0.08 -26.82 15.10
CA GLN A 125 -1.38 -26.89 14.41
C GLN A 125 -1.82 -28.32 14.06
N LEU A 126 -0.89 -29.22 13.77
CA LEU A 126 -1.15 -30.50 13.10
C LEU A 126 -0.59 -31.73 13.83
N ASP A 127 -0.13 -31.59 15.08
CA ASP A 127 0.51 -32.69 15.81
C ASP A 127 -0.31 -33.99 15.79
N GLY A 128 0.33 -35.10 15.44
CA GLY A 128 -0.30 -36.42 15.38
C GLY A 128 -1.22 -36.65 14.17
N THR A 129 -1.27 -35.75 13.20
CA THR A 129 -2.07 -35.90 11.96
C THR A 129 -1.22 -36.30 10.76
N VAL A 130 -1.85 -36.88 9.72
CA VAL A 130 -1.17 -37.18 8.44
C VAL A 130 -0.65 -35.91 7.77
N ALA A 131 -1.40 -34.80 7.89
CA ALA A 131 -1.05 -33.51 7.31
C ALA A 131 0.24 -32.90 7.88
N GLN A 132 0.70 -33.30 9.08
CA GLN A 132 1.97 -32.85 9.63
C GLN A 132 3.15 -33.31 8.77
N ALA A 133 3.19 -34.59 8.42
CA ALA A 133 4.24 -35.15 7.58
C ALA A 133 4.19 -34.56 6.16
N GLU A 134 2.98 -34.35 5.63
CA GLU A 134 2.79 -33.68 4.34
C GLU A 134 3.34 -32.25 4.38
N ALA A 135 3.00 -31.45 5.40
CA ALA A 135 3.48 -30.08 5.53
C ALA A 135 5.02 -30.01 5.63
N LEU A 136 5.65 -30.95 6.34
CA LEU A 136 7.12 -31.04 6.39
C LEU A 136 7.73 -31.39 5.02
N ASP A 137 7.13 -32.32 4.26
CA ASP A 137 7.56 -32.61 2.88
C ASP A 137 7.46 -31.37 1.98
N VAL A 138 6.34 -30.63 2.06
CA VAL A 138 6.18 -29.38 1.30
C VAL A 138 7.22 -28.35 1.70
N TRP A 139 7.55 -28.23 2.99
CA TRP A 139 8.61 -27.34 3.46
C TRP A 139 9.96 -27.68 2.82
N HIS A 140 10.34 -28.96 2.77
CA HIS A 140 11.57 -29.39 2.11
C HIS A 140 11.59 -29.07 0.62
N ARG A 141 10.49 -29.32 -0.09
CA ARG A 141 10.36 -28.94 -1.51
C ARG A 141 10.44 -27.43 -1.71
N TYR A 142 9.86 -26.67 -0.79
CA TYR A 142 9.88 -25.21 -0.85
C TYR A 142 11.27 -24.62 -0.54
N ARG A 143 12.03 -25.23 0.37
CA ARG A 143 13.46 -24.92 0.56
C ARG A 143 14.25 -25.20 -0.71
N ALA A 144 14.04 -26.36 -1.35
CA ALA A 144 14.69 -26.70 -2.63
C ALA A 144 14.38 -25.68 -3.74
N TYR A 145 13.13 -25.20 -3.82
CA TYR A 145 12.75 -24.09 -4.71
C TYR A 145 13.59 -22.83 -4.45
N ARG A 146 13.67 -22.40 -3.19
CA ARG A 146 14.41 -21.19 -2.79
C ARG A 146 15.91 -21.31 -3.06
N ASP A 147 16.50 -22.46 -2.73
CA ASP A 147 17.91 -22.75 -2.98
C ASP A 147 18.22 -22.78 -4.49
N ALA A 148 17.29 -23.29 -5.31
CA ALA A 148 17.42 -23.25 -6.75
C ALA A 148 17.31 -21.83 -7.32
N LEU A 149 16.48 -20.96 -6.74
CA LEU A 149 16.43 -19.54 -7.13
C LEU A 149 17.70 -18.78 -6.74
N ALA A 150 18.26 -19.04 -5.56
CA ALA A 150 19.49 -18.37 -5.10
C ALA A 150 20.70 -18.65 -6.00
N LYS A 151 20.67 -19.73 -6.80
CA LYS A 151 21.71 -20.08 -7.78
C LYS A 151 21.59 -19.31 -9.10
N LEU A 152 20.48 -18.59 -9.33
CA LEU A 152 20.33 -17.76 -10.51
C LEU A 152 21.16 -16.47 -10.38
N PRO A 153 21.68 -15.91 -11.49
CA PRO A 153 22.25 -14.57 -11.50
C PRO A 153 21.25 -13.55 -10.93
N ASP A 154 21.74 -12.61 -10.13
CA ASP A 154 20.92 -11.64 -9.40
C ASP A 154 19.78 -12.27 -8.57
N ALA A 155 19.94 -13.53 -8.13
CA ALA A 155 18.90 -14.34 -7.49
C ALA A 155 17.60 -14.46 -8.30
N GLY A 156 17.69 -14.34 -9.63
CA GLY A 156 16.55 -14.34 -10.55
C GLY A 156 15.83 -13.00 -10.66
N ALA A 157 16.38 -11.92 -10.09
CA ALA A 157 15.89 -10.57 -10.29
C ALA A 157 16.25 -10.05 -11.69
N VAL A 158 15.47 -9.08 -12.17
CA VAL A 158 15.73 -8.38 -13.44
C VAL A 158 16.21 -6.98 -13.11
N THR A 159 17.44 -6.68 -13.51
CA THR A 159 18.13 -5.41 -13.22
C THR A 159 17.54 -4.26 -14.03
N ASP A 160 17.20 -4.50 -15.30
CA ASP A 160 16.47 -3.55 -16.13
C ASP A 160 15.00 -3.94 -16.29
N LYS A 161 14.14 -3.25 -15.54
CA LYS A 161 12.68 -3.49 -15.57
C LYS A 161 12.00 -2.93 -16.82
N SER A 162 12.71 -2.20 -17.67
CA SER A 162 12.18 -1.73 -18.95
C SER A 162 12.29 -2.79 -20.05
N ASP A 163 13.18 -3.78 -19.88
CA ASP A 163 13.29 -4.92 -20.78
C ASP A 163 12.19 -5.96 -20.51
N LEU A 164 11.09 -5.83 -21.25
CA LEU A 164 9.95 -6.74 -21.17
C LEU A 164 10.28 -8.17 -21.62
N GLY A 165 11.37 -8.38 -22.37
CA GLY A 165 11.87 -9.70 -22.77
C GLY A 165 12.60 -10.38 -21.62
N ALA A 166 13.50 -9.66 -20.94
CA ALA A 166 14.18 -10.14 -19.75
C ALA A 166 13.19 -10.48 -18.62
N LEU A 167 12.15 -9.65 -18.42
CA LEU A 167 11.08 -9.93 -17.46
C LEU A 167 10.35 -11.25 -17.77
N GLN A 168 9.99 -11.49 -19.03
CA GLN A 168 9.36 -12.75 -19.44
C GLN A 168 10.23 -13.95 -19.11
N LEU A 169 11.50 -13.88 -19.50
CA LEU A 169 12.44 -14.96 -19.30
C LEU A 169 12.66 -15.27 -17.82
N ALA A 170 12.69 -14.24 -16.97
CA ALA A 170 12.76 -14.42 -15.52
C ALA A 170 11.51 -15.12 -14.95
N LEU A 171 10.32 -14.71 -15.39
CA LEU A 171 9.06 -15.36 -14.99
C LEU A 171 9.02 -16.83 -15.41
N ASP A 172 9.43 -17.14 -16.64
CA ASP A 172 9.40 -18.50 -17.18
C ASP A 172 10.44 -19.40 -16.49
N ARG A 173 11.62 -18.86 -16.15
CA ARG A 173 12.62 -19.57 -15.32
C ARG A 173 12.11 -19.88 -13.92
N ARG A 174 11.49 -18.89 -13.25
CA ARG A 174 10.90 -19.07 -11.91
C ARG A 174 9.79 -20.13 -11.94
N ALA A 175 8.94 -20.11 -12.97
CA ALA A 175 7.90 -21.12 -13.16
C ALA A 175 8.47 -22.52 -13.40
N SER A 176 9.52 -22.64 -14.22
CA SER A 176 10.21 -23.91 -14.46
C SER A 176 10.85 -24.50 -13.19
N ILE A 177 11.50 -23.65 -12.39
CA ILE A 177 12.07 -24.07 -11.10
C ILE A 177 10.97 -24.50 -10.14
N ALA A 178 9.89 -23.73 -10.02
CA ALA A 178 8.73 -24.09 -9.19
C ALA A 178 8.17 -25.46 -9.58
N TYR A 179 7.93 -25.70 -10.88
CA TYR A 179 7.42 -26.97 -11.37
C TYR A 179 8.34 -28.15 -11.00
N ARG A 180 9.65 -28.01 -11.21
CA ARG A 180 10.61 -29.11 -10.94
C ARG A 180 10.80 -29.40 -9.45
N THR A 181 10.68 -28.40 -8.58
CA THR A 181 10.98 -28.53 -7.15
C THR A 181 9.74 -28.79 -6.30
N LEU A 182 8.63 -28.12 -6.60
CA LEU A 182 7.37 -28.26 -5.89
C LEU A 182 6.45 -29.32 -6.49
N GLY A 183 6.61 -29.62 -7.78
CA GLY A 183 5.73 -30.54 -8.51
C GLY A 183 4.29 -30.04 -8.50
N ASP A 184 3.39 -30.88 -7.99
CA ASP A 184 1.96 -30.61 -7.84
C ASP A 184 1.63 -29.45 -6.86
N TRP A 185 2.60 -28.98 -6.08
CA TRP A 185 2.46 -27.76 -5.26
C TRP A 185 2.76 -26.45 -6.01
N SER A 186 3.32 -26.53 -7.23
CA SER A 186 3.67 -25.33 -8.03
C SER A 186 2.44 -24.47 -8.33
N GLU A 187 1.33 -25.08 -8.77
CA GLU A 187 0.11 -24.35 -9.14
C GLU A 187 -0.58 -23.71 -7.93
N PRO A 188 -0.82 -24.41 -6.79
CA PRO A 188 -1.35 -23.77 -5.59
C PRO A 188 -0.47 -22.63 -5.04
N PHE A 189 0.86 -22.74 -5.15
CA PHE A 189 1.78 -21.75 -4.59
C PHE A 189 1.92 -20.51 -5.47
N PHE A 190 1.98 -20.70 -6.79
CA PHE A 190 2.40 -19.67 -7.71
C PHE A 190 1.46 -19.42 -8.88
N GLY A 191 0.46 -20.26 -9.15
CA GLY A 191 -0.40 -20.15 -10.34
C GLY A 191 -1.03 -18.77 -10.50
N ALA A 192 -1.75 -18.31 -9.47
CA ALA A 192 -2.36 -16.97 -9.46
C ALA A 192 -1.31 -15.83 -9.53
N GLU A 193 -0.16 -15.97 -8.85
CA GLU A 193 0.93 -14.98 -8.91
C GLU A 193 1.51 -14.87 -10.33
N GLN A 194 1.81 -16.01 -10.96
CA GLN A 194 2.38 -16.11 -12.30
C GLN A 194 1.38 -15.61 -13.35
N TRP A 195 0.09 -15.93 -13.19
CA TRP A 195 -0.96 -15.43 -14.06
C TRP A 195 -1.01 -13.90 -14.02
N ARG A 196 -1.08 -13.30 -12.81
CA ARG A 196 -1.09 -11.83 -12.65
C ARG A 196 0.15 -11.17 -13.25
N GLN A 197 1.34 -11.71 -12.96
CA GLN A 197 2.61 -11.18 -13.50
C GLN A 197 2.65 -11.22 -15.03
N ARG A 198 2.15 -12.30 -15.66
CA ARG A 198 2.07 -12.43 -17.12
C ARG A 198 1.01 -11.50 -17.73
N TYR A 199 -0.13 -11.35 -17.07
CA TYR A 199 -1.18 -10.42 -17.47
C TYR A 199 -0.67 -8.97 -17.44
N ASP A 200 -0.01 -8.54 -16.36
CA ASP A 200 0.56 -7.20 -16.24
C ASP A 200 1.64 -6.94 -17.29
N LEU A 201 2.49 -7.94 -17.55
CA LEU A 201 3.52 -7.87 -18.58
C LEU A 201 2.91 -7.74 -19.99
N ALA A 202 1.84 -8.48 -20.28
CA ALA A 202 1.12 -8.35 -21.54
C ALA A 202 0.48 -6.97 -21.70
N ARG A 203 -0.11 -6.42 -20.63
CA ARG A 203 -0.66 -5.07 -20.60
C ARG A 203 0.41 -4.01 -20.85
N LEU A 204 1.57 -4.13 -20.20
CA LEU A 204 2.71 -3.23 -20.43
C LEU A 204 3.19 -3.28 -21.89
N ARG A 205 3.28 -4.46 -22.50
CA ARG A 205 3.62 -4.61 -23.92
C ARG A 205 2.65 -3.86 -24.83
N ILE A 206 1.34 -4.02 -24.62
CA ILE A 206 0.32 -3.34 -25.41
C ILE A 206 0.45 -1.81 -25.27
N MET A 207 0.69 -1.32 -24.05
CA MET A 207 0.84 0.12 -23.80
C MET A 207 2.10 0.72 -24.42
N GLN A 208 3.23 0.00 -24.36
CA GLN A 208 4.51 0.47 -24.86
C GLN A 208 4.70 0.28 -26.37
N ASP A 209 3.85 -0.53 -27.01
CA ASP A 209 3.90 -0.74 -28.46
C ASP A 209 3.55 0.57 -29.20
N ARG A 210 4.56 1.14 -29.86
CA ARG A 210 4.44 2.39 -30.63
C ARG A 210 3.82 2.18 -32.01
N THR A 211 3.64 0.93 -32.44
CA THR A 211 3.02 0.60 -33.73
C THR A 211 1.49 0.63 -33.67
N LEU A 212 0.92 0.71 -32.46
CA LEU A 212 -0.52 0.69 -32.23
C LEU A 212 -1.09 2.07 -32.01
N THR A 213 -2.25 2.31 -32.62
CA THR A 213 -3.11 3.45 -32.28
C THR A 213 -3.79 3.24 -30.94
N ASP A 214 -4.28 4.33 -30.33
CA ASP A 214 -5.01 4.25 -29.06
C ASP A 214 -6.25 3.35 -29.13
N ALA A 215 -6.94 3.34 -30.28
CA ALA A 215 -8.08 2.45 -30.51
C ALA A 215 -7.66 0.97 -30.53
N GLN A 216 -6.57 0.64 -31.22
CA GLN A 216 -6.03 -0.72 -31.25
C GLN A 216 -5.51 -1.17 -29.89
N LYS A 217 -4.90 -0.26 -29.12
CA LYS A 217 -4.50 -0.51 -27.74
C LYS A 217 -5.72 -0.83 -26.87
N ALA A 218 -6.77 -0.02 -26.94
CA ALA A 218 -8.00 -0.25 -26.19
C ALA A 218 -8.65 -1.60 -26.53
N GLU A 219 -8.71 -1.95 -27.82
CA GLU A 219 -9.24 -3.25 -28.27
C GLU A 219 -8.42 -4.43 -27.73
N ARG A 220 -7.09 -4.37 -27.81
CA ARG A 220 -6.22 -5.44 -27.32
C ARG A 220 -6.26 -5.57 -25.79
N LEU A 221 -6.37 -4.46 -25.06
CA LEU A 221 -6.57 -4.49 -23.61
C LEU A 221 -7.91 -5.13 -23.25
N ALA A 222 -9.00 -4.75 -23.93
CA ALA A 222 -10.30 -5.34 -23.70
C ALA A 222 -10.30 -6.86 -23.96
N ALA A 223 -9.60 -7.31 -25.01
CA ALA A 223 -9.42 -8.74 -25.29
C ALA A 223 -8.59 -9.46 -24.20
N LEU A 224 -7.55 -8.81 -23.67
CA LEU A 224 -6.75 -9.34 -22.57
C LEU A 224 -7.58 -9.49 -21.28
N ASP A 225 -8.47 -8.55 -20.99
CA ASP A 225 -9.36 -8.60 -19.82
C ASP A 225 -10.35 -9.77 -19.87
N GLN A 226 -10.72 -10.23 -21.07
CA GLN A 226 -11.56 -11.43 -21.21
C GLN A 226 -10.83 -12.71 -20.80
N GLN A 227 -9.49 -12.72 -20.77
CA GLN A 227 -8.69 -13.88 -20.34
C GLN A 227 -8.54 -13.98 -18.81
N MET A 228 -9.10 -13.05 -18.06
CA MET A 228 -9.03 -13.01 -16.60
C MET A 228 -9.79 -14.20 -15.96
N PRO A 229 -9.16 -14.97 -15.06
CA PRO A 229 -9.85 -15.98 -14.25
C PRO A 229 -11.01 -15.37 -13.46
N VAL A 230 -12.02 -16.18 -13.17
CA VAL A 230 -13.24 -15.72 -12.48
C VAL A 230 -12.91 -15.10 -11.12
N ASP A 231 -12.03 -15.72 -10.35
CA ASP A 231 -11.65 -15.25 -9.02
C ASP A 231 -10.91 -13.91 -9.05
N GLU A 232 -10.00 -13.74 -10.01
CA GLU A 232 -9.28 -12.48 -10.23
C GLU A 232 -10.23 -11.37 -10.66
N ARG A 233 -11.19 -11.68 -11.54
CA ARG A 233 -12.22 -10.73 -11.98
C ARG A 233 -13.09 -10.29 -10.80
N ALA A 234 -13.50 -11.23 -9.95
CA ALA A 234 -14.29 -10.93 -8.76
C ALA A 234 -13.50 -10.09 -7.73
N ALA A 235 -12.21 -10.36 -7.55
CA ALA A 235 -11.34 -9.54 -6.71
C ALA A 235 -11.20 -8.11 -7.25
N GLN A 236 -10.96 -7.96 -8.55
CA GLN A 236 -10.85 -6.65 -9.20
C GLN A 236 -12.16 -5.87 -9.12
N GLN A 237 -13.31 -6.51 -9.33
CA GLN A 237 -14.62 -5.87 -9.20
C GLN A 237 -14.88 -5.34 -7.79
N ARG A 238 -14.52 -6.10 -6.75
CA ARG A 238 -14.64 -5.65 -5.36
C ARG A 238 -13.75 -4.43 -5.08
N ALA A 239 -12.50 -4.46 -5.53
CA ALA A 239 -11.59 -3.33 -5.38
C ALA A 239 -12.10 -2.08 -6.11
N ASN A 240 -12.58 -2.25 -7.34
CA ASN A 240 -13.15 -1.16 -8.13
C ASN A 240 -14.41 -0.57 -7.48
N ALA A 241 -15.29 -1.42 -6.94
CA ALA A 241 -16.49 -0.97 -6.24
C ALA A 241 -16.14 -0.15 -4.99
N GLN A 242 -15.13 -0.58 -4.23
CA GLN A 242 -14.64 0.17 -3.07
C GLN A 242 -14.06 1.54 -3.49
N GLN A 243 -13.24 1.58 -4.53
CA GLN A 243 -12.66 2.83 -5.02
C GLN A 243 -13.75 3.76 -5.58
N ALA A 244 -14.71 3.23 -6.34
CA ALA A 244 -15.81 4.02 -6.88
C ALA A 244 -16.67 4.67 -5.78
N ALA A 245 -16.86 3.97 -4.65
CA ALA A 245 -17.55 4.54 -3.50
C ALA A 245 -16.77 5.72 -2.90
N ILE A 246 -15.44 5.60 -2.75
CA ILE A 246 -14.57 6.67 -2.27
C ILE A 246 -14.57 7.86 -3.24
N ASP A 247 -14.43 7.61 -4.54
CA ASP A 247 -14.41 8.66 -5.57
C ASP A 247 -15.74 9.41 -5.61
N ARG A 248 -16.86 8.72 -5.37
CA ARG A 248 -18.17 9.35 -5.31
C ARG A 248 -18.30 10.28 -4.11
N ILE A 249 -17.78 9.89 -2.95
CA ILE A 249 -17.73 10.75 -1.75
C ILE A 249 -16.81 11.96 -2.00
N ALA A 250 -15.67 11.77 -2.64
CA ALA A 250 -14.75 12.87 -2.97
C ALA A 250 -15.36 13.86 -3.99
N GLN A 251 -16.06 13.36 -5.02
CA GLN A 251 -16.80 14.21 -5.95
C GLN A 251 -17.90 15.00 -5.24
N TRP A 252 -18.58 14.38 -4.28
CA TRP A 252 -19.59 15.04 -3.45
C TRP A 252 -19.00 16.18 -2.60
N GLN A 253 -17.83 15.98 -1.99
CA GLN A 253 -17.15 17.05 -1.24
C GLN A 253 -16.77 18.23 -2.13
N LYS A 254 -16.33 17.97 -3.37
CA LYS A 254 -15.91 19.03 -4.32
C LYS A 254 -17.07 19.84 -4.90
N SER A 255 -18.25 19.25 -5.06
CA SER A 255 -19.36 19.92 -5.75
C SER A 255 -20.03 21.01 -4.91
N GLY A 256 -19.83 21.03 -3.58
CA GLY A 256 -20.39 22.05 -2.68
C GLY A 256 -21.92 22.18 -2.73
N ALA A 257 -22.60 21.19 -3.30
CA ALA A 257 -24.03 21.27 -3.62
C ALA A 257 -24.92 21.16 -2.37
N ALA A 258 -26.14 21.70 -2.48
CA ALA A 258 -27.10 21.81 -1.38
C ALA A 258 -27.28 20.47 -0.63
N PRO A 259 -27.30 20.46 0.72
CA PRO A 259 -27.18 19.25 1.53
C PRO A 259 -28.20 18.15 1.23
N ASP A 260 -29.43 18.50 0.81
CA ASP A 260 -30.54 17.54 0.79
C ASP A 260 -30.64 16.73 -0.50
N ALA A 261 -30.53 17.37 -1.67
CA ALA A 261 -30.61 16.68 -2.96
C ALA A 261 -29.42 15.73 -3.17
N THR A 262 -28.24 16.10 -2.68
CA THR A 262 -27.05 15.28 -2.83
C THR A 262 -26.93 14.19 -1.76
N ARG A 263 -27.50 14.40 -0.56
CA ARG A 263 -27.68 13.32 0.44
C ARG A 263 -28.62 12.23 -0.08
N ALA A 264 -29.72 12.61 -0.74
CA ALA A 264 -30.63 11.66 -1.37
C ALA A 264 -29.93 10.82 -2.46
N ALA A 265 -29.10 11.45 -3.31
CA ALA A 265 -28.34 10.76 -4.35
C ALA A 265 -27.27 9.80 -3.78
N LEU A 266 -26.63 10.15 -2.65
CA LEU A 266 -25.71 9.25 -1.95
C LEU A 266 -26.46 8.12 -1.25
N ALA A 267 -27.61 8.39 -0.62
CA ALA A 267 -28.41 7.37 0.06
C ALA A 267 -28.91 6.29 -0.93
N GLN A 268 -29.24 6.68 -2.16
CA GLN A 268 -29.65 5.75 -3.21
C GLN A 268 -28.51 4.82 -3.69
N THR A 269 -27.26 5.25 -3.60
CA THR A 269 -26.12 4.51 -4.16
C THR A 269 -25.27 3.79 -3.11
N LEU A 270 -25.08 4.39 -1.94
CA LEU A 270 -24.22 3.89 -0.86
C LEU A 270 -24.99 3.58 0.44
N GLY A 271 -26.30 3.83 0.47
CA GLY A 271 -27.16 3.61 1.63
C GLY A 271 -27.26 4.83 2.56
N ALA A 272 -28.33 4.84 3.37
CA ALA A 272 -28.68 5.96 4.24
C ALA A 272 -27.61 6.24 5.32
N ASP A 273 -27.02 5.19 5.91
CA ASP A 273 -26.00 5.33 6.95
C ASP A 273 -24.74 6.02 6.44
N VAL A 274 -24.29 5.67 5.22
CA VAL A 274 -23.14 6.31 4.59
C VAL A 274 -23.45 7.77 4.27
N ALA A 275 -24.63 8.05 3.71
CA ALA A 275 -25.06 9.41 3.41
C ALA A 275 -25.14 10.29 4.67
N ALA A 276 -25.58 9.74 5.81
CA ALA A 276 -25.62 10.46 7.08
C ALA A 276 -24.22 10.78 7.63
N ARG A 277 -23.29 9.82 7.61
CA ARG A 277 -21.89 10.05 8.03
C ARG A 277 -21.19 11.09 7.16
N VAL A 278 -21.43 11.04 5.85
CA VAL A 278 -20.87 11.98 4.88
C VAL A 278 -21.44 13.39 5.09
N ALA A 279 -22.73 13.52 5.39
CA ALA A 279 -23.35 14.80 5.76
C ALA A 279 -22.76 15.38 7.06
N GLN A 280 -22.57 14.57 8.09
CA GLN A 280 -21.93 15.00 9.34
C GLN A 280 -20.50 15.50 9.08
N LEU A 281 -19.71 14.78 8.28
CA LEU A 281 -18.36 15.18 7.91
C LEU A 281 -18.32 16.58 7.27
N GLN A 282 -19.26 16.89 6.37
CA GLN A 282 -19.34 18.24 5.78
C GLN A 282 -19.70 19.32 6.79
N GLN A 283 -20.61 19.03 7.73
CA GLN A 283 -20.97 19.98 8.78
C GLN A 283 -19.76 20.27 9.68
N ASP A 284 -19.02 19.23 10.05
CA ASP A 284 -17.80 19.35 10.85
C ASP A 284 -16.71 20.13 10.08
N ASP A 285 -16.56 19.89 8.78
CA ASP A 285 -15.63 20.61 7.91
C ASP A 285 -16.02 22.09 7.75
N ALA A 286 -17.30 22.41 7.54
CA ALA A 286 -17.77 23.77 7.44
C ALA A 286 -17.60 24.54 8.76
N ALA A 287 -17.93 23.90 9.89
CA ALA A 287 -17.72 24.46 11.23
C ALA A 287 -16.22 24.67 11.53
N TRP A 288 -15.36 23.74 11.09
CA TRP A 288 -13.91 23.91 11.17
C TRP A 288 -13.42 25.07 10.32
N GLN A 289 -13.84 25.16 9.06
CA GLN A 289 -13.44 26.24 8.14
C GLN A 289 -13.85 27.61 8.65
N SER A 290 -15.07 27.74 9.20
CA SER A 290 -15.53 28.98 9.83
C SER A 290 -14.64 29.37 11.01
N ARG A 291 -14.40 28.45 11.96
CA ARG A 291 -13.52 28.72 13.12
C ARG A 291 -12.10 29.09 12.69
N TYR A 292 -11.58 28.44 11.65
CA TYR A 292 -10.26 28.75 11.10
C TYR A 292 -10.21 30.12 10.41
N ALA A 293 -11.26 30.50 9.68
CA ALA A 293 -11.35 31.84 9.08
C ALA A 293 -11.36 32.94 10.16
N ASP A 294 -12.16 32.77 11.23
CA ASP A 294 -12.22 33.69 12.35
C ASP A 294 -10.86 33.79 13.09
N TYR A 295 -10.20 32.66 13.27
CA TYR A 295 -8.83 32.59 13.80
C TYR A 295 -7.84 33.30 12.88
N ALA A 296 -7.88 33.07 11.57
CA ALA A 296 -6.96 33.68 10.61
C ALA A 296 -7.12 35.20 10.57
N ALA A 297 -8.34 35.72 10.70
CA ALA A 297 -8.59 37.16 10.81
C ALA A 297 -7.97 37.76 12.08
N GLN A 298 -8.11 37.11 13.23
CA GLN A 298 -7.45 37.54 14.49
C GLN A 298 -5.93 37.42 14.41
N ARG A 299 -5.42 36.37 13.77
CA ARG A 299 -3.98 36.18 13.52
C ARG A 299 -3.40 37.34 12.72
N ALA A 300 -4.08 37.75 11.65
CA ALA A 300 -3.66 38.88 10.83
C ALA A 300 -3.60 40.21 11.61
N GLN A 301 -4.48 40.41 12.60
CA GLN A 301 -4.43 41.58 13.49
C GLN A 301 -3.17 41.56 14.37
N ILE A 302 -2.79 40.40 14.91
CA ILE A 302 -1.55 40.22 15.69
C ILE A 302 -0.33 40.45 14.80
N GLU A 303 -0.35 39.95 13.56
CA GLU A 303 0.72 40.15 12.58
C GLU A 303 0.89 41.64 12.21
N ALA A 304 -0.19 42.42 12.16
CA ALA A 304 -0.17 43.85 11.84
C ALA A 304 0.20 44.77 13.02
N ALA A 305 0.29 44.25 14.25
CA ALA A 305 0.50 45.06 15.46
C ALA A 305 1.93 45.58 15.67
N GLY A 306 2.86 45.32 14.75
CA GLY A 306 4.25 45.82 14.83
C GLY A 306 5.09 45.18 15.95
N LEU A 307 4.71 44.00 16.40
CA LEU A 307 5.40 43.25 17.47
C LEU A 307 6.75 42.69 17.01
N SER A 308 7.62 42.37 17.97
CA SER A 308 8.81 41.57 17.69
C SER A 308 8.40 40.19 17.14
N PRO A 309 9.22 39.54 16.28
CA PRO A 309 8.88 38.22 15.74
C PRO A 309 8.58 37.18 16.84
N GLN A 310 9.32 37.21 17.94
CA GLN A 310 9.15 36.28 19.06
C GLN A 310 7.81 36.52 19.80
N ASP A 311 7.46 37.77 20.08
CA ASP A 311 6.20 38.10 20.78
C ASP A 311 4.98 37.83 19.90
N ARG A 312 5.09 38.13 18.60
CA ARG A 312 4.04 37.82 17.62
C ARG A 312 3.78 36.32 17.58
N ASP A 313 4.82 35.51 17.43
CA ASP A 313 4.68 34.06 17.30
C ASP A 313 4.14 33.42 18.60
N ALA A 314 4.53 33.95 19.76
CA ALA A 314 3.99 33.53 21.06
C ALA A 314 2.49 33.88 21.20
N GLN A 315 2.08 35.09 20.80
CA GLN A 315 0.67 35.50 20.82
C GLN A 315 -0.19 34.70 19.84
N ILE A 316 0.31 34.42 18.64
CA ILE A 316 -0.36 33.55 17.67
C ILE A 316 -0.51 32.12 18.23
N ALA A 317 0.53 31.58 18.88
CA ALA A 317 0.45 30.27 19.50
C ALA A 317 -0.59 30.22 20.63
N ALA A 318 -0.64 31.24 21.48
CA ALA A 318 -1.64 31.36 22.54
C ALA A 318 -3.06 31.48 21.98
N LEU A 319 -3.27 32.32 20.96
CA LEU A 319 -4.54 32.44 20.24
C LEU A 319 -4.95 31.08 19.67
N ARG A 320 -4.03 30.35 19.03
CA ARG A 320 -4.28 29.04 18.43
C ARG A 320 -4.73 28.02 19.48
N GLN A 321 -4.06 27.96 20.63
CA GLN A 321 -4.45 27.06 21.73
C GLN A 321 -5.82 27.41 22.33
N ARG A 322 -6.18 28.70 22.35
CA ARG A 322 -7.48 29.17 22.85
C ARG A 322 -8.63 28.82 21.90
N VAL A 323 -8.42 28.98 20.59
CA VAL A 323 -9.48 28.72 19.58
C VAL A 323 -9.64 27.22 19.32
N PHE A 324 -8.56 26.46 19.36
CA PHE A 324 -8.54 25.05 18.97
C PHE A 324 -8.23 24.13 20.15
N THR A 325 -9.28 23.73 20.86
CA THR A 325 -9.18 22.95 22.11
C THR A 325 -9.26 21.44 21.90
N LYS A 326 -9.76 20.97 20.75
CA LYS A 326 -9.83 19.53 20.48
C LYS A 326 -8.45 18.97 20.11
N PRO A 327 -8.15 17.70 20.45
CA PRO A 327 -6.89 17.07 20.10
C PRO A 327 -6.57 17.19 18.60
N GLY A 328 -5.35 17.63 18.28
CA GLY A 328 -4.87 17.77 16.90
C GLY A 328 -5.36 19.00 16.13
N GLU A 329 -6.41 19.71 16.58
CA GLU A 329 -6.91 20.91 15.90
C GLU A 329 -5.87 22.04 15.87
N ALA A 330 -5.21 22.30 17.01
CA ALA A 330 -4.14 23.31 17.07
C ALA A 330 -2.94 22.96 16.17
N VAL A 331 -2.61 21.66 16.03
CA VAL A 331 -1.54 21.21 15.13
C VAL A 331 -1.94 21.39 13.66
N ARG A 332 -3.20 21.06 13.32
CA ARG A 332 -3.78 21.26 11.98
C ARG A 332 -3.75 22.74 11.59
N ALA A 333 -4.20 23.64 12.47
CA ALA A 333 -4.16 25.07 12.24
C ALA A 333 -2.73 25.59 12.06
N ALA A 334 -1.78 25.15 12.89
CA ALA A 334 -0.37 25.51 12.75
C ALA A 334 0.24 25.08 11.41
N SER A 335 -0.21 23.94 10.86
CA SER A 335 0.22 23.49 9.53
C SER A 335 -0.32 24.37 8.42
N LEU A 336 -1.59 24.80 8.51
CA LEU A 336 -2.21 25.69 7.53
C LEU A 336 -1.57 27.09 7.56
N ASP A 337 -1.20 27.58 8.75
CA ASP A 337 -0.50 28.85 8.92
C ASP A 337 0.83 28.87 8.14
N ARG A 338 1.63 27.80 8.24
CA ARG A 338 2.90 27.66 7.52
C ARG A 338 2.71 27.60 6.01
N GLY A 339 1.67 26.91 5.54
CA GLY A 339 1.35 26.83 4.12
C GLY A 339 0.96 28.20 3.52
N ALA A 340 0.19 28.99 4.27
CA ALA A 340 -0.19 30.35 3.87
C ALA A 340 1.00 31.34 3.89
N ALA A 341 1.91 31.19 4.85
CA ALA A 341 3.13 32.01 4.91
C ALA A 341 4.07 31.72 3.71
N ALA A 342 4.20 30.45 3.31
CA ALA A 342 5.04 30.04 2.18
C ALA A 342 4.53 30.60 0.83
N THR A 343 3.20 30.63 0.61
CA THR A 343 2.61 31.25 -0.58
C THR A 343 2.73 32.78 -0.58
N ALA A 344 2.64 33.42 0.58
CA ALA A 344 2.86 34.87 0.69
C ALA A 344 4.30 35.27 0.32
N THR A 345 5.31 34.54 0.83
CA THR A 345 6.73 34.79 0.51
C THR A 345 7.09 34.52 -0.96
N ALA A 346 6.46 33.52 -1.59
CA ALA A 346 6.68 33.23 -3.01
C ALA A 346 6.15 34.35 -3.93
N THR A 347 5.07 35.02 -3.52
CA THR A 347 4.44 36.10 -4.28
C THR A 347 5.20 37.43 -4.14
N THR A 348 5.91 37.64 -3.03
CA THR A 348 6.76 38.83 -2.83
C THR A 348 8.13 38.71 -3.51
N GLY A 349 8.63 37.49 -3.74
CA GLY A 349 9.92 37.23 -4.41
C GLY A 349 9.90 37.29 -5.94
N THR A 350 8.73 37.43 -6.58
CA THR A 350 8.58 37.54 -8.04
C THR A 350 8.42 38.99 -8.54
N ALA A 351 8.56 39.97 -7.63
CA ALA A 351 8.47 41.39 -7.91
C ALA A 351 9.79 42.15 -7.64
N GLN A 352 10.94 41.50 -7.86
CA GLN A 352 12.25 42.16 -7.90
C GLN A 352 12.91 42.01 -9.26
#